data_AF-A0A0D2GGW8-F1
#
_entry.id   AF-A0A0D2GGW8-F1
#
_cell.length_a   1.000
_cell.length_b   1.000
_cell.length_c   1.000
_cell.angle_alpha   90.00
_cell.angle_beta   90.00
_cell.angle_gamma   90.00
#
_symmetry.space_group_name_H-M   'P 1'
#
loop_
_entity.id
_entity.type
_entity.pdbx_description
1 polymer ?
#
loop_
_entity_poly.entity_id
_entity_poly.type
_entity_poly.pdbx_seq_one_letter_code
_entity_poly.pdbx_strand_id
1 'polypeptide(L)'
;MAAVSNSIRPLLRLRAPPSCLSCRYYAGSAFATAKSNSKQTNNVSQLPVSKPSRPKLQGHTQPPKIQRSSIPALDATGSRLNELPPELAKKQWYAQKLYDSGQTAIYRPPSHFGIYAASWLMGGSAVTIAGFLAYANLWAWEGDTGLHWIVPTAHRCGIIVFSAIGWLIIMRSLRIIKSIDLVSVDGLVKMAVQVRRPLPFLRPKEYIIAPYHFQMDQKFVTQMEYPEFMRDDEETPDPSTPPSRSLLSRVGRAISQAVYYPFASTRRLMTLEGFMWVSFEGANGKMKLDTQGLFLNGAKDLIEMGTIQR
;
A
#
# COMPACT_ATOMS: atom_id res chain seq x y z
N MET A 1 -3.20 -48.71 57.50
CA MET A 1 -4.00 -48.15 56.39
C MET A 1 -4.61 -46.85 56.88
N ALA A 2 -4.13 -45.72 56.38
CA ALA A 2 -4.66 -44.40 56.72
C ALA A 2 -4.70 -43.56 55.45
N ALA A 3 -5.91 -43.25 55.00
CA ALA A 3 -6.19 -42.35 53.90
C ALA A 3 -6.10 -40.90 54.41
N VAL A 4 -5.29 -40.08 53.76
CA VAL A 4 -5.25 -38.63 54.01
C VAL A 4 -5.73 -37.94 52.74
N SER A 5 -6.98 -37.53 52.80
CA SER A 5 -7.60 -36.54 51.93
C SER A 5 -6.94 -35.19 52.16
N ASN A 6 -6.63 -34.45 51.10
CA ASN A 6 -6.54 -32.99 51.14
C ASN A 6 -6.91 -32.40 49.79
N SER A 7 -8.15 -31.92 49.73
CA SER A 7 -8.67 -31.02 48.71
C SER A 7 -8.01 -29.65 48.82
N ILE A 8 -7.46 -29.13 47.72
CA ILE A 8 -7.11 -27.71 47.62
C ILE A 8 -7.83 -27.15 46.39
N ARG A 9 -8.81 -26.28 46.64
CA ARG A 9 -9.56 -25.53 45.63
C ARG A 9 -8.71 -24.36 45.11
N PRO A 10 -8.87 -23.92 43.85
CA PRO A 10 -8.27 -22.69 43.37
C PRO A 10 -9.16 -21.50 43.71
N LEU A 11 -8.64 -20.51 44.44
CA LEU A 11 -9.26 -19.20 44.59
C LEU A 11 -8.20 -18.12 44.39
N LEU A 12 -8.06 -17.66 43.14
CA LEU A 12 -7.50 -16.35 42.85
C LEU A 12 -8.45 -15.61 41.91
N ARG A 13 -9.47 -14.99 42.52
CA ARG A 13 -10.15 -13.82 41.99
C ARG A 13 -9.21 -12.63 42.19
N LEU A 14 -8.62 -12.12 41.12
CA LEU A 14 -8.05 -10.78 41.11
C LEU A 14 -8.97 -9.84 40.33
N ARG A 15 -9.35 -8.79 41.06
CA ARG A 15 -10.37 -7.79 40.82
C ARG A 15 -9.73 -6.66 40.01
N ALA A 16 -10.15 -6.45 38.77
CA ALA A 16 -9.78 -5.25 38.02
C ALA A 16 -10.61 -4.04 38.52
N PRO A 17 -10.00 -2.85 38.72
CA PRO A 17 -10.75 -1.63 39.02
C PRO A 17 -11.44 -1.08 37.75
N PRO A 18 -12.67 -0.53 37.86
CA PRO A 18 -13.29 0.21 36.77
C PRO A 18 -12.83 1.67 36.85
N SER A 19 -12.02 2.13 35.90
CA SER A 19 -11.82 3.56 35.69
C SER A 19 -12.59 4.00 34.45
N CYS A 20 -13.74 4.60 34.71
CA CYS A 20 -14.53 5.37 33.76
C CYS A 20 -13.73 6.58 33.27
N LEU A 21 -13.56 6.73 31.96
CA LEU A 21 -13.53 8.05 31.33
C LEU A 21 -14.40 8.04 30.08
N SER A 22 -15.35 8.97 30.10
CA SER A 22 -16.32 9.25 29.05
C SER A 22 -15.62 9.86 27.84
N CYS A 23 -15.89 9.35 26.63
CA CYS A 23 -15.77 10.14 25.42
C CYS A 23 -17.10 10.07 24.67
N ARG A 24 -17.73 11.24 24.55
CA ARG A 24 -19.05 11.45 23.94
C ARG A 24 -19.00 11.14 22.44
N TYR A 25 -20.00 10.38 22.03
CA TYR A 25 -20.84 10.52 20.84
C TYR A 25 -20.43 11.57 19.79
N TYR A 26 -20.28 11.11 18.54
CA TYR A 26 -21.23 11.47 17.46
C TYR A 26 -21.40 10.28 16.52
N ALA A 27 -22.58 9.67 16.58
CA ALA A 27 -23.12 8.82 15.53
C ALA A 27 -23.84 9.72 14.52
N GLY A 28 -23.65 9.47 13.24
CA GLY A 28 -24.33 10.16 12.15
C GLY A 28 -24.58 9.19 11.00
N SER A 29 -25.45 8.20 11.23
CA SER A 29 -26.10 7.45 10.17
C SER A 29 -27.44 8.10 9.85
N ALA A 30 -27.63 8.55 8.62
CA ALA A 30 -28.96 8.79 8.06
C ALA A 30 -29.01 8.19 6.65
N PHE A 31 -29.69 7.05 6.56
CA PHE A 31 -30.32 6.59 5.33
C PHE A 31 -31.58 7.44 5.12
N ALA A 32 -31.76 7.97 3.92
CA ALA A 32 -33.07 8.44 3.47
C ALA A 32 -33.23 8.16 1.97
N THR A 33 -34.00 7.13 1.67
CA THR A 33 -34.69 6.92 0.40
C THR A 33 -36.01 7.68 0.42
N ALA A 34 -36.27 8.55 -0.55
CA ALA A 34 -37.61 8.76 -1.12
C ALA A 34 -37.57 9.63 -2.38
N LYS A 35 -38.19 9.12 -3.45
CA LYS A 35 -38.59 9.83 -4.66
C LYS A 35 -39.70 10.85 -4.35
N SER A 36 -39.73 12.00 -5.05
CA SER A 36 -40.99 12.59 -5.55
C SER A 36 -40.74 13.73 -6.53
N ASN A 37 -41.47 13.69 -7.64
CA ASN A 37 -41.59 14.72 -8.68
C ASN A 37 -42.52 15.87 -8.22
N SER A 38 -42.19 17.13 -8.57
CA SER A 38 -43.16 18.21 -8.86
C SER A 38 -42.39 19.45 -9.36
N LYS A 39 -42.35 19.75 -10.66
CA LYS A 39 -43.14 20.80 -11.33
C LYS A 39 -43.52 22.00 -10.43
N GLN A 40 -43.09 23.22 -10.82
CA GLN A 40 -43.95 24.29 -11.36
C GLN A 40 -43.54 25.74 -10.96
N THR A 41 -43.32 26.55 -12.01
CA THR A 41 -43.54 28.02 -12.21
C THR A 41 -42.75 29.10 -11.47
N ASN A 42 -41.97 29.84 -12.27
CA ASN A 42 -42.09 31.28 -12.58
C ASN A 42 -42.88 32.17 -11.61
N ASN A 43 -42.24 33.24 -11.14
CA ASN A 43 -42.84 34.57 -11.26
C ASN A 43 -41.81 35.72 -11.26
N VAL A 44 -42.06 36.63 -12.18
CA VAL A 44 -41.35 37.89 -12.47
C VAL A 44 -42.03 39.03 -11.69
N SER A 45 -41.27 39.98 -11.15
CA SER A 45 -41.62 41.42 -10.98
C SER A 45 -40.40 42.14 -10.38
N GLN A 46 -39.59 42.84 -11.17
CA GLN A 46 -39.63 44.26 -11.55
C GLN A 46 -39.32 45.29 -10.43
N LEU A 47 -38.39 46.18 -10.79
CA LEU A 47 -37.76 47.31 -10.11
C LEU A 47 -38.70 48.55 -10.05
N PRO A 48 -38.39 49.59 -9.23
CA PRO A 48 -37.71 50.78 -9.79
C PRO A 48 -36.68 51.42 -8.83
N VAL A 49 -35.46 51.74 -9.29
CA VAL A 49 -34.94 53.05 -9.75
C VAL A 49 -34.84 54.15 -8.68
N SER A 50 -33.60 54.45 -8.25
CA SER A 50 -33.07 55.83 -8.14
C SER A 50 -31.53 55.86 -7.98
N LYS A 51 -30.85 56.49 -8.95
CA LYS A 51 -29.49 57.10 -8.91
C LYS A 51 -29.71 58.64 -8.99
N PRO A 52 -28.73 59.57 -8.85
CA PRO A 52 -27.26 59.42 -8.92
C PRO A 52 -26.43 60.29 -7.94
N SER A 53 -25.13 59.98 -7.79
CA SER A 53 -24.08 61.03 -7.76
C SER A 53 -22.70 60.41 -7.95
N ARG A 54 -21.95 60.92 -8.93
CA ARG A 54 -20.56 60.61 -9.27
C ARG A 54 -19.73 61.87 -8.98
N PRO A 55 -18.47 61.74 -8.53
CA PRO A 55 -17.39 62.37 -9.29
C PRO A 55 -16.29 61.39 -9.71
N LYS A 56 -15.65 61.74 -10.83
CA LYS A 56 -14.51 61.12 -11.54
C LYS A 56 -13.22 61.67 -10.86
N LEU A 57 -12.11 60.94 -10.71
CA LEU A 57 -11.03 60.88 -11.71
C LEU A 57 -9.93 59.84 -11.35
N GLN A 58 -9.57 59.04 -12.36
CA GLN A 58 -8.27 58.44 -12.72
C GLN A 58 -7.27 57.88 -11.69
N GLY A 59 -6.92 56.60 -11.91
CA GLY A 59 -5.68 55.96 -11.47
C GLY A 59 -5.64 54.49 -11.91
N HIS A 60 -4.98 54.22 -13.03
CA HIS A 60 -4.75 52.88 -13.59
C HIS A 60 -4.05 51.95 -12.60
N THR A 61 -4.56 50.72 -12.39
CA THR A 61 -3.80 49.45 -12.35
C THR A 61 -4.81 48.29 -12.44
N GLN A 62 -4.78 47.52 -13.53
CA GLN A 62 -5.64 46.36 -13.74
C GLN A 62 -5.16 45.15 -12.91
N PRO A 63 -6.07 44.32 -12.38
CA PRO A 63 -5.73 43.04 -11.76
C PRO A 63 -5.52 41.94 -12.81
N PRO A 64 -4.62 40.96 -12.58
CA PRO A 64 -4.29 39.94 -13.56
C PRO A 64 -5.46 38.99 -13.78
N LYS A 65 -5.94 38.99 -15.02
CA LYS A 65 -6.89 38.05 -15.59
C LYS A 65 -6.21 36.69 -15.64
N ILE A 66 -6.75 35.70 -14.94
CA ILE A 66 -6.33 34.29 -15.05
C ILE A 66 -6.59 33.87 -16.50
N GLN A 67 -5.51 33.83 -17.27
CA GLN A 67 -5.49 33.41 -18.65
C GLN A 67 -5.63 31.89 -18.65
N ARG A 68 -6.76 31.43 -19.17
CA ARG A 68 -6.99 30.05 -19.60
C ARG A 68 -5.88 29.73 -20.62
N SER A 69 -4.83 29.06 -20.17
CA SER A 69 -3.71 28.72 -21.05
C SER A 69 -4.21 27.71 -22.08
N SER A 70 -4.00 28.10 -23.33
CA SER A 70 -4.09 27.25 -24.50
C SER A 70 -3.21 26.02 -24.28
N ILE A 71 -3.84 24.88 -24.45
CA ILE A 71 -3.25 23.57 -24.67
C ILE A 71 -2.01 23.70 -25.60
N PRO A 72 -0.79 23.34 -25.17
CA PRO A 72 0.29 23.00 -26.07
C PRO A 72 0.16 21.49 -26.37
N ALA A 73 -0.70 21.13 -27.31
CA ALA A 73 -0.85 19.74 -27.74
C ALA A 73 -0.05 19.51 -29.02
N LEU A 74 0.69 18.40 -29.00
CA LEU A 74 1.29 17.67 -30.12
C LEU A 74 2.67 18.11 -30.65
N ASP A 75 2.95 19.39 -30.87
CA ASP A 75 4.18 19.74 -31.64
C ASP A 75 5.49 19.69 -30.83
N ALA A 76 5.45 20.01 -29.53
CA ALA A 76 6.64 19.95 -28.68
C ALA A 76 7.08 18.51 -28.36
N THR A 77 6.14 17.58 -28.37
CA THR A 77 6.38 16.16 -28.09
C THR A 77 7.07 15.48 -29.28
N GLY A 78 6.68 15.83 -30.51
CA GLY A 78 7.30 15.31 -31.73
C GLY A 78 8.78 15.70 -31.88
N SER A 79 9.15 16.94 -31.55
CA SER A 79 10.54 17.41 -31.67
C SER A 79 11.49 16.76 -30.66
N ARG A 80 11.03 16.41 -29.44
CA ARG A 80 11.86 15.71 -28.44
C ARG A 80 11.90 14.20 -28.66
N LEU A 81 10.86 13.61 -29.25
CA LEU A 81 10.85 12.20 -29.64
C LEU A 81 11.89 11.88 -30.72
N ASN A 82 12.18 12.84 -31.61
CA ASN A 82 13.15 12.68 -32.71
C ASN A 82 14.61 12.62 -32.25
N GLU A 83 14.92 13.04 -31.02
CA GLU A 83 16.29 12.94 -30.44
C GLU A 83 16.55 11.56 -29.83
N LEU A 84 15.51 10.76 -29.60
CA LEU A 84 15.66 9.42 -29.03
C LEU A 84 15.96 8.38 -30.12
N PRO A 85 16.76 7.35 -29.81
CA PRO A 85 16.87 6.16 -30.66
C PRO A 85 15.48 5.62 -31.05
N PRO A 86 15.31 5.12 -32.28
CA PRO A 86 13.99 4.75 -32.82
C PRO A 86 13.25 3.71 -31.97
N GLU A 87 13.98 2.83 -31.29
CA GLU A 87 13.41 1.85 -30.37
C GLU A 87 12.82 2.50 -29.10
N LEU A 88 13.49 3.50 -28.52
CA LEU A 88 13.00 4.20 -27.32
C LEU A 88 11.85 5.13 -27.67
N ALA A 89 11.90 5.76 -28.84
CA ALA A 89 10.82 6.60 -29.36
C ALA A 89 9.52 5.80 -29.51
N LYS A 90 9.59 4.54 -30.00
CA LYS A 90 8.42 3.65 -30.09
C LYS A 90 7.78 3.39 -28.72
N LYS A 91 8.59 3.12 -27.69
CA LYS A 91 8.11 2.90 -26.32
C LYS A 91 7.44 4.14 -25.73
N GLN A 92 8.05 5.30 -25.94
CA GLN A 92 7.53 6.58 -25.52
C GLN A 92 6.21 6.93 -26.23
N TRP A 93 6.13 6.68 -27.54
CA TRP A 93 4.90 6.87 -28.32
C TRP A 93 3.76 5.96 -27.83
N TYR A 94 4.08 4.71 -27.50
CA TYR A 94 3.09 3.79 -26.97
C TYR A 94 2.56 4.22 -25.60
N ALA A 95 3.44 4.69 -24.71
CA ALA A 95 3.03 5.28 -23.44
C ALA A 95 2.12 6.51 -23.64
N GLN A 96 2.45 7.37 -24.61
CA GLN A 96 1.60 8.51 -24.99
C GLN A 96 0.23 8.05 -25.46
N LYS A 97 0.17 7.04 -26.32
CA LYS A 97 -1.09 6.46 -26.82
C LYS A 97 -1.97 5.90 -25.70
N LEU A 98 -1.37 5.24 -24.70
CA LEU A 98 -2.10 4.74 -23.53
C LEU A 98 -2.62 5.88 -22.65
N TYR A 99 -1.83 6.93 -22.47
CA TYR A 99 -2.27 8.10 -21.72
C TYR A 99 -3.43 8.81 -22.42
N ASP A 100 -3.34 8.99 -23.75
CA ASP A 100 -4.37 9.64 -24.56
C ASP A 100 -5.67 8.81 -24.64
N SER A 101 -5.59 7.48 -24.47
CA SER A 101 -6.76 6.61 -24.35
C SER A 101 -7.45 6.70 -22.97
N GLY A 102 -6.91 7.50 -22.05
CA GLY A 102 -7.41 7.67 -20.68
C GLY A 102 -6.93 6.57 -19.72
N GLN A 103 -6.02 5.69 -20.15
CA GLN A 103 -5.49 4.61 -19.33
C GLN A 103 -4.28 5.10 -18.53
N THR A 104 -4.56 5.69 -17.36
CA THR A 104 -3.50 6.21 -16.49
C THR A 104 -2.99 5.19 -15.47
N ALA A 105 -3.77 4.19 -15.06
CA ALA A 105 -3.35 3.21 -14.06
C ALA A 105 -2.89 1.91 -14.73
N ILE A 106 -1.58 1.71 -14.86
CA ILE A 106 -1.00 0.53 -15.53
C ILE A 106 -0.97 -0.68 -14.60
N TYR A 107 -0.72 -0.43 -13.31
CA TYR A 107 -0.57 -1.48 -12.33
C TYR A 107 -1.15 -1.11 -10.97
N ARG A 108 -2.00 -2.00 -10.44
CA ARG A 108 -2.53 -1.95 -9.08
C ARG A 108 -2.26 -3.28 -8.36
N PRO A 109 -1.41 -3.31 -7.32
CA PRO A 109 -1.12 -4.53 -6.58
C PRO A 109 -2.30 -4.97 -5.72
N PRO A 110 -2.36 -6.27 -5.33
CA PRO A 110 -3.20 -6.68 -4.21
C PRO A 110 -2.69 -6.03 -2.93
N SER A 111 -3.49 -6.07 -1.86
CA SER A 111 -3.08 -5.48 -0.58
C SER A 111 -1.82 -6.16 -0.03
N HIS A 112 -0.68 -5.46 -0.07
CA HIS A 112 0.57 -5.89 0.58
C HIS A 112 0.59 -5.69 2.09
N PHE A 113 -0.53 -5.28 2.68
CA PHE A 113 -0.60 -5.00 4.12
C PHE A 113 -0.24 -6.23 4.95
N GLY A 114 -0.71 -7.43 4.58
CA GLY A 114 -0.39 -8.67 5.29
C GLY A 114 1.10 -8.98 5.34
N ILE A 115 1.80 -8.87 4.21
CA ILE A 115 3.25 -9.12 4.10
C ILE A 115 4.03 -8.15 4.99
N TYR A 116 3.62 -6.88 4.96
CA TYR A 116 4.26 -5.83 5.73
C TYR A 116 3.99 -5.99 7.24
N ALA A 117 2.74 -6.25 7.63
CA ALA A 117 2.37 -6.51 9.01
C ALA A 117 3.09 -7.75 9.57
N ALA A 118 3.14 -8.84 8.80
CA ALA A 118 3.87 -10.05 9.18
C ALA A 118 5.36 -9.78 9.39
N SER A 119 5.99 -8.98 8.52
CA SER A 119 7.39 -8.59 8.64
C SER A 119 7.68 -7.77 9.89
N TRP A 120 6.85 -6.78 10.20
CA TRP A 120 7.00 -5.96 11.40
C TRP A 120 6.70 -6.72 12.67
N LEU A 121 5.69 -7.58 12.67
CA LEU A 121 5.38 -8.42 13.83
C LEU A 121 6.48 -9.45 14.08
N MET A 122 6.93 -10.21 13.07
CA MET A 122 7.98 -11.20 13.25
C MET A 122 9.35 -10.57 13.50
N GLY A 123 9.79 -9.67 12.62
CA GLY A 123 11.11 -9.06 12.71
C GLY A 123 11.20 -8.09 13.89
N GLY A 124 10.15 -7.29 14.11
CA GLY A 124 10.09 -6.36 15.23
C GLY A 124 10.01 -7.08 16.58
N SER A 125 9.24 -8.17 16.69
CA SER A 125 9.24 -8.97 17.92
C SER A 125 10.59 -9.60 18.19
N ALA A 126 11.28 -10.13 17.17
CA ALA A 126 12.62 -10.70 17.34
C ALA A 126 13.65 -9.67 17.86
N VAL A 127 13.67 -8.47 17.27
CA VAL A 127 14.54 -7.38 17.73
C VAL A 127 14.16 -6.91 19.13
N THR A 128 12.86 -6.79 19.43
CA THR A 128 12.38 -6.37 20.76
C THR A 128 12.72 -7.39 21.84
N ILE A 129 12.54 -8.69 21.55
CA ILE A 129 12.89 -9.79 22.46
C ILE A 129 14.41 -9.85 22.66
N ALA A 130 15.21 -9.65 21.61
CA ALA A 130 16.67 -9.56 21.74
C ALA A 130 17.09 -8.40 22.66
N GLY A 131 16.48 -7.22 22.48
CA GLY A 131 16.72 -6.07 23.35
C GLY A 131 16.28 -6.31 24.80
N PHE A 132 15.12 -6.95 24.99
CA PHE A 132 14.64 -7.33 26.32
C PHE A 132 15.56 -8.35 26.99
N LEU A 133 16.01 -9.38 26.26
CA LEU A 133 16.97 -10.36 26.77
C LEU A 133 18.29 -9.70 27.15
N ALA A 134 18.80 -8.77 26.34
CA ALA A 134 20.00 -8.00 26.65
C ALA A 134 19.83 -7.15 27.93
N TYR A 135 18.67 -6.53 28.13
CA TYR A 135 18.38 -5.72 29.31
C TYR A 135 18.14 -6.56 30.57
N ALA A 136 17.39 -7.66 30.45
CA ALA A 136 17.06 -8.52 31.58
C ALA A 136 18.25 -9.36 32.07
N ASN A 137 19.26 -9.56 31.23
CA ASN A 137 20.44 -10.39 31.53
C ASN A 137 21.73 -9.56 31.54
N LEU A 138 21.76 -8.49 32.35
CA LEU A 138 22.96 -7.66 32.57
C LEU A 138 24.19 -8.48 33.00
N TRP A 139 23.95 -9.55 33.76
CA TRP A 139 24.97 -10.51 34.20
C TRP A 139 25.83 -11.00 33.05
N ALA A 140 25.25 -11.20 31.87
CA ALA A 140 26.02 -11.74 30.77
C ALA A 140 27.08 -10.73 30.31
N TRP A 141 26.88 -9.42 30.55
CA TRP A 141 27.75 -8.31 30.13
C TRP A 141 28.74 -7.92 31.24
N GLU A 142 28.33 -8.01 32.51
CA GLU A 142 29.24 -7.91 33.65
C GLU A 142 30.20 -9.11 33.69
N GLY A 143 31.51 -8.84 33.72
CA GLY A 143 32.55 -9.88 33.62
C GLY A 143 32.67 -10.82 34.83
N ASP A 144 31.88 -10.64 35.90
CA ASP A 144 32.08 -11.28 37.21
C ASP A 144 30.90 -12.17 37.61
N THR A 145 30.63 -13.19 36.81
CA THR A 145 29.47 -14.09 37.02
C THR A 145 29.82 -15.40 37.71
N GLY A 146 31.11 -15.64 38.01
CA GLY A 146 31.59 -16.94 38.45
C GLY A 146 31.34 -18.08 37.44
N LEU A 147 30.80 -17.77 36.25
CA LEU A 147 30.54 -18.71 35.17
C LEU A 147 31.73 -18.78 34.22
N HIS A 148 31.89 -19.95 33.58
CA HIS A 148 32.89 -20.13 32.53
C HIS A 148 32.60 -19.16 31.37
N TRP A 149 33.64 -18.47 30.88
CA TRP A 149 33.57 -17.38 29.88
C TRP A 149 32.76 -17.71 28.62
N ILE A 150 32.63 -19.00 28.28
CA ILE A 150 31.87 -19.45 27.12
C ILE A 150 30.37 -19.19 27.24
N VAL A 151 29.80 -19.25 28.44
CA VAL A 151 28.36 -19.07 28.68
C VAL A 151 27.92 -17.63 28.40
N PRO A 152 28.52 -16.58 28.99
CA PRO A 152 28.17 -15.20 28.67
C PRO A 152 28.46 -14.87 27.20
N THR A 153 29.55 -15.40 26.62
CA THR A 153 29.88 -15.19 25.21
C THR A 153 28.82 -15.80 24.27
N ALA A 154 28.40 -17.04 24.52
CA ALA A 154 27.34 -17.68 23.74
C ALA A 154 26.00 -16.93 23.85
N HIS A 155 25.68 -16.42 25.05
CA HIS A 155 24.46 -15.62 25.26
C HIS A 155 24.51 -14.30 24.46
N ARG A 156 25.64 -13.58 24.48
CA ARG A 156 25.89 -12.39 23.65
C ARG A 156 25.68 -12.68 22.17
N CYS A 157 26.32 -13.73 21.67
CA CYS A 157 26.21 -14.15 20.27
C CYS A 157 24.76 -14.51 19.90
N GLY A 158 24.04 -15.21 20.77
CA GLY A 158 22.63 -15.55 20.56
C GLY A 158 21.75 -14.31 20.37
N ILE A 159 21.92 -13.31 21.24
CA ILE A 159 21.18 -12.03 21.15
C ILE A 159 21.51 -11.28 19.85
N ILE A 160 22.79 -11.21 19.47
CA ILE A 160 23.22 -10.54 18.23
C ILE A 160 22.62 -11.24 17.01
N VAL A 161 22.69 -12.57 16.95
CA VAL A 161 22.13 -13.35 15.84
C VAL A 161 20.62 -13.18 15.75
N PHE A 162 19.92 -13.24 16.88
CA PHE A 162 18.46 -13.08 16.91
C PHE A 162 18.03 -11.68 16.45
N SER A 163 18.74 -10.64 16.90
CA SER A 163 18.54 -9.26 16.43
C SER A 163 18.83 -9.11 14.94
N ALA A 164 19.91 -9.72 14.43
CA ALA A 164 20.27 -9.66 13.02
C ALA A 164 19.22 -10.34 12.14
N ILE A 165 18.73 -11.52 12.54
CA ILE A 165 17.64 -12.22 11.83
C ILE A 165 16.37 -11.37 11.84
N GLY A 166 15.99 -10.81 12.99
CA GLY A 166 14.83 -9.92 13.08
C GLY A 166 14.94 -8.71 12.15
N TRP A 167 16.12 -8.08 12.13
CA TRP A 167 16.41 -6.97 11.22
C TRP A 167 16.35 -7.36 9.75
N LEU A 168 16.91 -8.52 9.38
CA LEU A 168 16.85 -9.04 8.01
C LEU A 168 15.40 -9.28 7.55
N ILE A 169 14.54 -9.79 8.44
CA ILE A 169 13.11 -9.99 8.15
C ILE A 169 12.40 -8.64 7.90
N ILE A 170 12.71 -7.60 8.68
CA ILE A 170 12.17 -6.24 8.45
C ILE A 170 12.67 -5.71 7.11
N MET A 171 13.97 -5.77 6.87
CA MET A 171 14.59 -5.29 5.63
C MET A 171 14.04 -6.00 4.39
N ARG A 172 13.61 -7.26 4.53
CA ARG A 172 13.02 -8.04 3.44
C ARG A 172 11.67 -7.51 2.98
N SER A 173 10.85 -6.87 3.81
CA SER A 173 9.56 -6.31 3.36
C SER A 173 9.68 -4.94 2.69
N LEU A 174 10.89 -4.38 2.61
CA LEU A 174 11.14 -3.10 1.99
C LEU A 174 11.17 -3.19 0.46
N ARG A 175 11.12 -2.01 -0.19
CA ARG A 175 11.29 -1.83 -1.64
C ARG A 175 10.18 -2.46 -2.51
N ILE A 176 8.97 -2.55 -2.00
CA ILE A 176 7.82 -3.06 -2.75
C ILE A 176 7.10 -1.90 -3.48
N ILE A 177 6.80 -2.10 -4.76
CA ILE A 177 6.06 -1.16 -5.61
C ILE A 177 4.57 -1.20 -5.25
N LYS A 178 3.97 -0.03 -4.99
CA LYS A 178 2.57 0.18 -4.61
C LYS A 178 1.67 0.50 -5.80
N SER A 179 2.14 1.24 -6.80
CA SER A 179 1.39 1.50 -8.03
C SER A 179 2.33 1.98 -9.11
N ILE A 180 1.90 1.80 -10.35
CA ILE A 180 2.53 2.37 -11.52
C ILE A 180 1.43 3.10 -12.28
N ASP A 181 1.55 4.43 -12.34
CA ASP A 181 0.59 5.31 -12.99
C ASP A 181 1.31 6.11 -14.09
N LEU A 182 0.62 6.45 -15.19
CA LEU A 182 1.10 7.35 -16.24
C LEU A 182 0.66 8.79 -15.92
N VAL A 183 1.60 9.72 -16.00
CA VAL A 183 1.39 11.13 -15.70
C VAL A 183 2.07 11.97 -16.77
N SER A 184 1.37 12.98 -17.30
CA SER A 184 1.98 13.97 -18.18
C SER A 184 2.74 15.01 -17.36
N VAL A 185 4.05 15.12 -17.58
CA VAL A 185 4.93 16.10 -16.91
C VAL A 185 5.71 16.83 -17.99
N ASP A 186 5.58 18.15 -18.03
CA ASP A 186 6.23 19.02 -19.03
C ASP A 186 5.85 18.68 -20.48
N GLY A 187 4.61 18.21 -20.71
CA GLY A 187 4.12 17.82 -22.04
C GLY A 187 4.66 16.47 -22.54
N LEU A 188 5.38 15.74 -21.69
CA LEU A 188 5.83 14.37 -21.96
C LEU A 188 5.16 13.40 -20.98
N VAL A 189 4.63 12.30 -21.51
CA VAL A 189 4.11 11.22 -20.66
C VAL A 189 5.27 10.51 -19.99
N LYS A 190 5.25 10.53 -18.66
CA LYS A 190 6.19 9.86 -17.77
C LYS A 190 5.43 8.85 -16.92
N MET A 191 6.17 7.92 -16.33
CA MET A 191 5.63 6.90 -15.46
C MET A 191 5.94 7.26 -14.00
N ALA A 192 4.89 7.40 -13.20
CA ALA A 192 4.94 7.59 -11.76
C ALA A 192 4.93 6.23 -11.05
N VAL A 193 6.10 5.79 -10.61
CA VAL A 193 6.27 4.56 -9.84
C VAL A 193 6.24 4.89 -8.35
N GLN A 194 5.22 4.43 -7.64
CA GLN A 194 5.12 4.61 -6.19
C GLN A 194 5.75 3.43 -5.47
N VAL A 195 6.77 3.67 -4.65
CA VAL A 195 7.45 2.66 -3.83
C VAL A 195 7.12 2.86 -2.36
N ARG A 196 6.81 1.78 -1.65
CA ARG A 196 6.55 1.84 -0.20
C ARG A 196 7.82 2.19 0.57
N ARG A 197 7.66 3.05 1.58
CA ARG A 197 8.73 3.40 2.52
C ARG A 197 8.82 2.39 3.66
N PRO A 198 9.95 2.34 4.38
CA PRO A 198 10.13 1.43 5.51
C PRO A 198 9.13 1.61 6.63
N LEU A 199 8.62 2.82 6.84
CA LEU A 199 7.64 3.13 7.88
C LEU A 199 6.22 3.12 7.31
N PRO A 200 5.22 2.53 8.01
CA PRO A 200 3.88 2.32 7.45
C PRO A 200 3.09 3.61 7.31
N PHE A 201 3.41 4.59 8.15
CA PHE A 201 2.71 5.87 8.24
C PHE A 201 3.25 6.90 7.25
N LEU A 202 4.40 6.64 6.62
CA LEU A 202 4.95 7.55 5.64
C LEU A 202 4.28 7.34 4.28
N ARG A 203 4.03 8.45 3.58
CA ARG A 203 3.58 8.40 2.20
C ARG A 203 4.60 7.64 1.34
N PRO A 204 4.15 6.77 0.42
CA PRO A 204 5.01 6.13 -0.57
C PRO A 204 5.89 7.17 -1.27
N LYS A 205 7.12 6.77 -1.61
CA LYS A 205 8.01 7.62 -2.41
C LYS A 205 7.65 7.45 -3.88
N GLU A 206 7.36 8.55 -4.55
CA GLU A 206 7.04 8.59 -5.96
C GLU A 206 8.30 8.86 -6.78
N TYR A 207 8.46 8.12 -7.87
CA TYR A 207 9.54 8.27 -8.83
C TYR A 207 8.93 8.53 -10.20
N ILE A 208 9.23 9.68 -10.77
CA ILE A 208 8.77 10.07 -12.11
C ILE A 208 9.90 9.71 -13.08
N ILE A 209 9.68 8.69 -13.89
CA ILE A 209 10.68 8.13 -14.80
C ILE A 209 10.14 8.08 -16.23
N ALA A 210 11.02 8.06 -17.21
CA ALA A 210 10.59 7.77 -18.57
C ALA A 210 10.21 6.27 -18.70
N PRO A 211 9.18 5.92 -19.47
CA PRO A 211 8.72 4.54 -19.64
C PRO A 211 9.85 3.57 -20.04
N TYR A 212 10.75 4.01 -20.93
CA TYR A 212 11.82 3.17 -21.46
C TYR A 212 12.98 2.90 -20.47
N HIS A 213 13.12 3.73 -19.43
CA HIS A 213 14.08 3.53 -18.33
C HIS A 213 13.59 2.51 -17.29
N PHE A 214 12.37 2.00 -17.43
CA PHE A 214 11.84 0.96 -16.59
C PHE A 214 12.29 -0.41 -17.08
N GLN A 215 13.17 -1.05 -16.31
CA GLN A 215 13.76 -2.35 -16.60
C GLN A 215 13.14 -3.42 -15.72
N MET A 216 12.61 -4.48 -16.34
CA MET A 216 12.03 -5.63 -15.64
C MET A 216 12.92 -6.86 -15.84
N ASP A 217 13.18 -7.60 -14.77
CA ASP A 217 13.85 -8.89 -14.85
C ASP A 217 12.88 -9.93 -15.46
N GLN A 218 13.34 -10.74 -16.43
CA GLN A 218 12.52 -11.81 -17.02
C GLN A 218 12.18 -12.94 -16.03
N LYS A 219 12.95 -13.06 -14.95
CA LYS A 219 12.78 -14.10 -13.94
C LYS A 219 11.79 -13.65 -12.87
N PHE A 220 10.72 -14.41 -12.70
CA PHE A 220 9.77 -14.25 -11.59
C PHE A 220 9.78 -15.49 -10.71
N VAL A 221 9.52 -15.29 -9.42
CA VAL A 221 9.32 -16.41 -8.48
C VAL A 221 7.90 -16.91 -8.63
N THR A 222 7.72 -18.23 -8.75
CA THR A 222 6.42 -18.89 -8.89
C THR A 222 5.42 -18.36 -7.86
N GLN A 223 4.19 -18.14 -8.31
CA GLN A 223 3.12 -17.63 -7.47
C GLN A 223 2.62 -18.70 -6.51
N MET A 224 2.21 -18.28 -5.32
CA MET A 224 1.47 -19.14 -4.41
C MET A 224 0.07 -19.35 -4.98
N GLU A 225 -0.35 -20.61 -5.11
CA GLU A 225 -1.71 -20.95 -5.51
C GLU A 225 -2.69 -20.46 -4.44
N TYR A 226 -3.64 -19.61 -4.83
CA TYR A 226 -4.69 -19.17 -3.94
C TYR A 226 -5.67 -20.33 -3.69
N PRO A 227 -5.93 -20.66 -2.42
CA PRO A 227 -6.82 -21.76 -2.11
C PRO A 227 -8.24 -21.40 -2.50
N GLU A 228 -9.00 -22.41 -2.91
CA GLU A 228 -10.36 -22.27 -3.46
C GLU A 228 -11.29 -21.48 -2.55
N PHE A 229 -11.17 -21.63 -1.22
CA PHE A 229 -11.97 -20.89 -0.24
C PHE A 229 -11.74 -19.37 -0.23
N MET A 230 -10.74 -18.85 -0.95
CA MET A 230 -10.50 -17.41 -1.15
C MET A 230 -10.99 -16.88 -2.50
N ARG A 231 -11.35 -17.75 -3.46
CA ARG A 231 -11.66 -17.34 -4.85
C ARG A 231 -13.07 -16.77 -5.01
N ASP A 232 -14.03 -17.22 -4.19
CA ASP A 232 -15.44 -16.83 -4.36
C ASP A 232 -15.77 -15.36 -4.05
N ASP A 233 -14.82 -14.56 -3.54
CA ASP A 233 -15.07 -13.15 -3.24
C ASP A 233 -14.85 -12.24 -4.48
N GLU A 234 -14.18 -12.73 -5.53
CA GLU A 234 -13.96 -12.02 -6.81
C GLU A 234 -14.97 -12.40 -7.90
N GLU A 235 -15.65 -13.54 -7.76
CA GLU A 235 -16.68 -13.95 -8.71
C GLU A 235 -17.94 -13.13 -8.42
N THR A 236 -18.23 -12.17 -9.31
CA THR A 236 -19.45 -11.36 -9.34
C THR A 236 -20.63 -12.21 -8.85
N PRO A 237 -21.41 -11.78 -7.84
CA PRO A 237 -22.47 -12.59 -7.29
C PRO A 237 -23.44 -12.94 -8.41
N ASP A 238 -23.38 -14.19 -8.85
CA ASP A 238 -24.26 -14.72 -9.87
C ASP A 238 -25.69 -14.63 -9.30
N PRO A 239 -26.60 -13.83 -9.89
CA PRO A 239 -27.93 -13.57 -9.33
C PRO A 239 -28.81 -14.84 -9.25
N SER A 240 -28.31 -15.98 -9.73
CA SER A 240 -29.01 -17.24 -9.85
C SER A 240 -28.79 -18.22 -8.68
N THR A 241 -27.83 -17.97 -7.77
CA THR A 241 -27.57 -18.90 -6.66
C THR A 241 -28.19 -18.38 -5.36
N PRO A 242 -29.12 -19.11 -4.71
CA PRO A 242 -29.76 -18.64 -3.49
C PRO A 242 -28.73 -18.43 -2.36
N PRO A 243 -28.90 -17.39 -1.51
CA PRO A 243 -27.97 -17.03 -0.44
C PRO A 243 -28.07 -17.98 0.77
N SER A 244 -28.13 -19.30 0.56
CA SER A 244 -28.33 -20.31 1.60
C SER A 244 -27.03 -20.78 2.28
N ARG A 245 -25.90 -20.10 2.06
CA ARG A 245 -24.68 -20.34 2.87
C ARG A 245 -24.94 -19.83 4.29
N SER A 246 -25.05 -20.76 5.25
CA SER A 246 -25.39 -20.49 6.65
C SER A 246 -24.46 -19.44 7.27
N LEU A 247 -24.96 -18.62 8.18
CA LEU A 247 -24.13 -17.62 8.89
C LEU A 247 -22.92 -18.28 9.58
N LEU A 248 -23.07 -19.53 10.02
CA LEU A 248 -21.98 -20.32 10.60
C LEU A 248 -20.87 -20.63 9.59
N SER A 249 -21.21 -20.96 8.34
CA SER A 249 -20.20 -21.19 7.30
C SER A 249 -19.45 -19.90 6.94
N ARG A 250 -20.11 -18.74 7.02
CA ARG A 250 -19.45 -17.43 6.84
C ARG A 250 -18.48 -17.13 7.98
N VAL A 251 -18.86 -17.41 9.23
CA VAL A 251 -17.97 -17.23 10.39
C VAL A 251 -16.80 -18.20 10.34
N GLY A 252 -17.04 -19.48 10.04
CA GLY A 252 -15.99 -20.48 9.87
C GLY A 252 -14.99 -20.10 8.78
N ARG A 253 -15.48 -19.56 7.65
CA ARG A 253 -14.63 -19.03 6.57
C ARG A 253 -13.87 -17.78 6.98
N ALA A 254 -14.49 -16.85 7.71
CA ALA A 254 -13.79 -15.67 8.21
C ALA A 254 -12.65 -16.05 9.16
N ILE A 255 -12.87 -17.05 10.02
CA ILE A 255 -11.83 -17.58 10.92
C ILE A 255 -10.74 -18.28 10.11
N SER A 256 -11.09 -19.12 9.12
CA SER A 256 -10.09 -19.81 8.30
C SER A 256 -9.26 -18.82 7.48
N GLN A 257 -9.87 -17.78 6.92
CA GLN A 257 -9.19 -16.68 6.23
C GLN A 257 -8.27 -15.91 7.20
N ALA A 258 -8.74 -15.60 8.41
CA ALA A 258 -7.96 -14.88 9.42
C ALA A 258 -6.75 -15.68 9.91
N VAL A 259 -6.83 -17.02 9.96
CA VAL A 259 -5.70 -17.89 10.27
C VAL A 259 -4.77 -18.06 9.07
N TYR A 260 -5.32 -18.29 7.87
CA TYR A 260 -4.54 -18.53 6.67
C TYR A 260 -3.73 -17.30 6.22
N TYR A 261 -4.32 -16.11 6.26
CA TYR A 261 -3.70 -14.90 5.73
C TYR A 261 -2.36 -14.54 6.39
N PRO A 262 -2.18 -14.64 7.73
CA PRO A 262 -0.88 -14.54 8.38
C PRO A 262 0.14 -15.57 7.91
N PHE A 263 -0.25 -16.86 7.78
CA PHE A 263 0.66 -17.92 7.33
C PHE A 263 1.08 -17.72 5.88
N ALA A 264 0.13 -17.44 4.99
CA ALA A 264 0.41 -17.14 3.58
C ALA A 264 1.29 -15.89 3.44
N SER A 265 0.99 -14.82 4.19
CA SER A 265 1.80 -13.60 4.19
C SER A 265 3.22 -13.84 4.69
N THR A 266 3.38 -14.66 5.73
CA THR A 266 4.68 -15.01 6.32
C THR A 266 5.50 -15.87 5.35
N ARG A 267 4.89 -16.90 4.77
CA ARG A 267 5.54 -17.71 3.73
C ARG A 267 5.99 -16.82 2.58
N ARG A 268 5.09 -16.00 2.05
CA ARG A 268 5.36 -15.09 0.94
C ARG A 268 6.46 -14.08 1.25
N LEU A 269 6.51 -13.58 2.48
CA LEU A 269 7.62 -12.75 2.96
C LEU A 269 8.95 -13.52 2.90
N MET A 270 8.98 -14.77 3.35
CA MET A 270 10.19 -15.59 3.41
C MET A 270 10.64 -16.08 2.04
N THR A 271 9.73 -16.50 1.15
CA THR A 271 10.07 -17.07 -0.16
C THR A 271 10.16 -16.02 -1.26
N LEU A 272 9.62 -14.81 -1.06
CA LEU A 272 9.42 -13.81 -2.12
C LEU A 272 8.63 -14.36 -3.31
N GLU A 273 7.73 -15.30 -3.07
CA GLU A 273 6.80 -15.83 -4.07
C GLU A 273 5.93 -14.71 -4.67
N GLY A 274 5.76 -14.75 -5.98
CA GLY A 274 4.98 -13.75 -6.72
C GLY A 274 5.62 -12.35 -6.75
N PHE A 275 6.93 -12.23 -6.56
CA PHE A 275 7.66 -10.98 -6.81
C PHE A 275 8.59 -11.10 -8.02
N MET A 276 8.66 -10.01 -8.78
CA MET A 276 9.58 -9.77 -9.87
C MET A 276 10.47 -8.58 -9.51
N TRP A 277 11.74 -8.63 -9.90
CA TRP A 277 12.65 -7.53 -9.65
C TRP A 277 12.60 -6.51 -10.79
N VAL A 278 12.63 -5.24 -10.43
CA VAL A 278 12.53 -4.12 -11.36
C VAL A 278 13.60 -3.09 -11.00
N SER A 279 14.28 -2.58 -12.01
CA SER A 279 15.25 -1.50 -11.90
C SER A 279 14.75 -0.30 -12.70
N PHE A 280 14.90 0.91 -12.18
CA PHE A 280 14.58 2.11 -12.92
C PHE A 280 15.43 3.28 -12.45
N GLU A 281 15.53 4.29 -13.31
CA GLU A 281 16.36 5.46 -13.05
C GLU A 281 15.91 6.22 -11.79
N GLY A 282 16.87 6.63 -10.97
CA GLY A 282 16.61 7.32 -9.70
C GLY A 282 16.29 6.42 -8.51
N ALA A 283 16.06 5.12 -8.71
CA ALA A 283 15.97 4.15 -7.62
C ALA A 283 17.35 3.59 -7.25
N ASN A 284 17.69 3.64 -5.96
CA ASN A 284 18.89 2.99 -5.44
C ASN A 284 18.64 1.49 -5.29
N GLY A 285 19.04 0.73 -6.30
CA GLY A 285 19.00 -0.74 -6.34
C GLY A 285 17.66 -1.32 -6.85
N LYS A 286 17.59 -2.66 -6.89
CA LYS A 286 16.43 -3.39 -7.39
C LYS A 286 15.21 -3.25 -6.45
N MET A 287 14.06 -3.00 -7.04
CA MET A 287 12.75 -2.90 -6.42
C MET A 287 11.92 -4.16 -6.71
N LYS A 288 10.94 -4.45 -5.85
CA LYS A 288 10.07 -5.62 -5.94
C LYS A 288 8.72 -5.22 -6.50
N LEU A 289 8.38 -5.76 -7.66
CA LEU A 289 7.05 -5.68 -8.26
C LEU A 289 6.28 -6.95 -7.95
N ASP A 290 5.04 -6.84 -7.51
CA ASP A 290 4.21 -8.01 -7.23
C ASP A 290 3.49 -8.46 -8.52
N THR A 291 3.67 -9.73 -8.91
CA THR A 291 3.10 -10.29 -10.14
C THR A 291 1.63 -10.71 -10.00
N GLN A 292 1.06 -10.65 -8.80
CA GLN A 292 -0.36 -10.92 -8.53
C GLN A 292 -1.23 -9.67 -8.60
N GLY A 293 -0.66 -8.51 -8.96
CA GLY A 293 -1.43 -7.29 -9.17
C GLY A 293 -2.30 -7.33 -10.41
N LEU A 294 -3.31 -6.48 -10.40
CA LEU A 294 -4.10 -6.16 -11.58
C LEU A 294 -3.21 -5.35 -12.52
N PHE A 295 -2.75 -6.01 -13.58
CA PHE A 295 -2.11 -5.37 -14.71
C PHE A 295 -3.15 -5.08 -15.77
N LEU A 296 -3.10 -3.88 -16.32
CA LEU A 296 -3.89 -3.57 -17.50
C LEU A 296 -3.44 -4.47 -18.67
N ASN A 297 -4.40 -5.00 -19.42
CA ASN A 297 -4.19 -5.90 -20.57
C ASN A 297 -3.23 -7.09 -20.30
N GLY A 298 -3.19 -7.60 -19.07
CA GLY A 298 -2.35 -8.75 -18.72
C GLY A 298 -0.85 -8.47 -18.81
N ALA A 299 -0.43 -7.25 -18.44
CA ALA A 299 0.96 -6.78 -18.43
C ALA A 299 1.61 -6.55 -19.80
N LYS A 300 0.87 -6.77 -20.91
CA LYS A 300 1.36 -6.48 -22.27
C LYS A 300 1.78 -5.03 -22.43
N ASP A 301 0.96 -4.11 -21.92
CA ASP A 301 1.22 -2.67 -21.98
C ASP A 301 2.54 -2.29 -21.28
N LEU A 302 2.81 -2.92 -20.13
CA LEU A 302 4.02 -2.69 -19.36
C LEU A 302 5.25 -3.24 -20.08
N ILE A 303 5.13 -4.38 -20.77
CA ILE A 303 6.19 -4.99 -21.57
C ILE A 303 6.49 -4.14 -22.82
N GLU A 304 5.46 -3.60 -23.47
CA GLU A 304 5.62 -2.74 -24.66
C GLU A 304 6.24 -1.38 -24.33
N MET A 305 5.96 -0.84 -23.15
CA MET A 305 6.58 0.41 -22.66
C MET A 305 7.97 0.21 -22.03
N GLY A 306 8.17 -0.92 -21.34
CA GLY A 306 9.36 -1.19 -20.56
C GLY A 306 10.49 -1.85 -21.35
N THR A 307 11.61 -2.09 -20.68
CA THR A 307 12.73 -2.85 -21.22
C THR A 307 12.89 -4.14 -20.41
N ILE A 308 12.90 -5.29 -21.08
CA ILE A 308 13.16 -6.58 -20.42
C ILE A 308 14.66 -6.78 -20.37
N GLN A 309 15.21 -6.95 -19.17
CA GLN A 309 16.61 -7.33 -18.99
C GLN A 309 16.71 -8.84 -19.20
N ARG A 310 17.43 -9.26 -20.25
CA ARG A 310 17.78 -10.67 -20.52
C ARG A 310 18.87 -11.15 -19.58
#